data_AF-A0A846AAP4-F1
#
_entry.id   AF-A0A846AAP4-F1
#
_cell.length_a   1.000
_cell.length_b   1.000
_cell.length_c   1.000
_cell.angle_alpha   90.00
_cell.angle_beta   90.00
_cell.angle_gamma   90.00
#
_symmetry.space_group_name_H-M   'P 1'
#
loop_
_entity.id
_entity.type
_entity.pdbx_description
1 polymer ?
#
loop_
_entity_poly.entity_id
_entity_poly.type
_entity_poly.pdbx_seq_one_letter_code
_entity_poly.pdbx_strand_id
1 'polypeptide(L)'
;MLEVRQPKYPVISYNHILSEPSINRKDPCEVIRELISNSYDANASNIQIYPLLQEKGFIYFDNGISLSETEEINGITPYVAFFSIGKSTKIQGESIGYKCQGSKLCFASKKITVITKCSDEPWWRYISIDNPQKNINESFNIYSQFDDQPWNILTELFPTAKSQTKNILKKLNQDFFYYSIKRKELKRHSSQRTRI
;
A
#
# COMPACT_ATOMS: atom_id res chain seq x y z
N MET A 1 20.21 38.45 33.58
CA MET A 1 19.35 37.81 32.58
C MET A 1 19.23 36.35 32.95
N LEU A 2 18.01 35.86 33.19
CA LEU A 2 17.76 34.43 33.47
C LEU A 2 17.76 33.67 32.15
N GLU A 3 18.68 32.72 31.99
CA GLU A 3 18.62 31.76 30.88
C GLU A 3 17.37 30.90 31.03
N VAL A 4 16.40 31.10 30.15
CA VAL A 4 15.24 30.22 30.03
C VAL A 4 15.72 28.90 29.45
N ARG A 5 15.90 27.89 30.30
CA ARG A 5 16.18 26.52 29.85
C ARG A 5 14.92 25.96 29.21
N GLN A 6 14.90 25.93 27.88
CA GLN A 6 13.89 25.22 27.10
C GLN A 6 14.00 23.72 27.38
N PRO A 7 12.92 23.04 27.81
CA PRO A 7 12.94 21.61 28.02
C PRO A 7 13.26 20.88 26.71
N LYS A 8 14.28 20.02 26.72
CA LYS A 8 14.59 19.12 25.61
C LYS A 8 13.78 17.84 25.79
N TYR A 9 12.77 17.64 24.96
CA TYR A 9 12.01 16.39 24.91
C TYR A 9 12.69 15.41 23.95
N PRO A 10 12.60 14.08 24.20
CA PRO A 10 13.02 13.09 23.22
C PRO A 10 12.15 13.23 21.97
N VAL A 11 12.77 13.41 20.81
CA VAL A 11 12.11 13.41 19.50
C VAL A 11 12.46 12.10 18.81
N ILE A 12 11.45 11.31 18.46
CA ILE A 12 11.68 10.05 17.75
C ILE A 12 11.80 10.38 16.26
N SER A 13 12.94 10.04 15.65
CA SER A 13 13.16 10.28 14.22
C SER A 13 12.35 9.29 13.39
N TYR A 14 11.46 9.80 12.53
CA TYR A 14 10.67 8.97 11.62
C TYR A 14 11.55 8.04 10.78
N ASN A 15 12.66 8.53 10.24
CA ASN A 15 13.61 7.73 9.45
C ASN A 15 14.25 6.61 10.27
N HIS A 16 14.58 6.88 11.54
CA HIS A 16 15.12 5.87 12.44
C HIS A 16 14.09 4.78 12.73
N ILE A 17 12.84 5.17 13.02
CA ILE A 17 11.73 4.21 13.20
C ILE A 17 11.42 3.46 11.92
N LEU A 18 11.52 4.04 10.72
CA LEU A 18 11.36 3.26 9.48
C LEU A 18 12.49 2.26 9.30
N SER A 19 13.71 2.65 9.67
CA SER A 19 14.89 1.80 9.51
C SER A 19 14.82 0.55 10.38
N GLU A 20 14.30 0.63 11.60
CA GLU A 20 14.24 -0.51 12.54
C GLU A 20 13.39 -1.72 12.04
N PRO A 21 12.11 -1.57 11.65
CA PRO A 21 11.31 -2.66 11.06
C PRO A 21 11.85 -3.09 9.71
N SER A 22 12.30 -2.14 8.88
CA SER A 22 12.90 -2.44 7.58
C SER A 22 14.27 -3.11 7.69
N ILE A 23 14.86 -3.25 8.88
CA ILE A 23 16.06 -4.06 9.18
C ILE A 23 15.71 -5.51 9.53
N ASN A 24 14.46 -5.84 9.87
CA ASN A 24 14.01 -7.23 10.08
C ASN A 24 13.84 -8.00 8.75
N ARG A 25 14.75 -7.75 7.79
CA ARG A 25 14.82 -8.31 6.42
C ARG A 25 15.14 -9.80 6.39
N LYS A 26 15.29 -10.45 7.55
CA LYS A 26 15.78 -11.82 7.64
C LYS A 26 14.80 -12.83 7.05
N ASP A 27 13.51 -12.48 6.97
CA ASP A 27 12.51 -13.32 6.33
C ASP A 27 11.65 -12.52 5.32
N PRO A 28 11.85 -12.70 4.01
CA PRO A 28 11.00 -12.08 2.99
C PRO A 28 9.54 -12.56 3.06
N CYS A 29 9.27 -13.70 3.70
CA CYS A 29 7.90 -14.17 3.91
C CYS A 29 7.11 -13.24 4.82
N GLU A 30 7.76 -12.50 5.72
CA GLU A 30 7.09 -11.53 6.59
C GLU A 30 6.46 -10.38 5.80
N VAL A 31 7.11 -9.92 4.73
CA VAL A 31 6.53 -8.90 3.83
C VAL A 31 5.23 -9.43 3.21
N ILE A 32 5.26 -10.67 2.72
CA ILE A 32 4.09 -11.29 2.10
C ILE A 32 2.99 -11.55 3.14
N ARG A 33 3.35 -12.05 4.33
CA ARG A 33 2.43 -12.30 5.44
C ARG A 33 1.68 -11.03 5.84
N GLU A 34 2.39 -9.91 5.96
CA GLU A 34 1.80 -8.62 6.31
C GLU A 34 0.91 -8.06 5.20
N LEU A 35 1.28 -8.23 3.92
CA LEU A 35 0.42 -7.84 2.81
C LEU A 35 -0.86 -8.69 2.77
N ILE A 36 -0.77 -10.01 2.98
CA ILE A 36 -1.94 -10.91 3.08
C ILE A 36 -2.84 -10.48 4.24
N SER A 37 -2.26 -10.19 5.40
CA SER A 37 -3.01 -9.69 6.55
C SER A 37 -3.73 -8.38 6.24
N ASN A 38 -3.10 -7.45 5.53
CA ASN A 38 -3.72 -6.19 5.14
C ASN A 38 -4.86 -6.40 4.14
N SER A 39 -4.68 -7.28 3.16
CA SER A 39 -5.75 -7.64 2.22
C SER A 39 -6.91 -8.33 2.93
N TYR A 40 -6.65 -9.19 3.90
CA TYR A 40 -7.69 -9.81 4.73
C TYR A 40 -8.48 -8.76 5.52
N ASP A 41 -7.79 -7.85 6.23
CA ASP A 41 -8.44 -6.75 6.95
C ASP A 41 -9.22 -5.82 5.99
N ALA A 42 -8.80 -5.74 4.71
CA ALA A 42 -9.51 -5.03 3.65
C ALA A 42 -10.65 -5.85 3.01
N ASN A 43 -11.03 -7.00 3.56
CA ASN A 43 -12.06 -7.90 3.00
C ASN A 43 -11.77 -8.35 1.56
N ALA A 44 -10.49 -8.48 1.19
CA ALA A 44 -10.10 -9.06 -0.09
C ALA A 44 -10.53 -10.52 -0.16
N SER A 45 -10.93 -10.94 -1.35
CA SER A 45 -11.37 -12.31 -1.65
C SER A 45 -10.50 -13.00 -2.68
N ASN A 46 -9.60 -12.25 -3.30
CA ASN A 46 -8.61 -12.74 -4.22
C ASN A 46 -7.34 -11.94 -4.02
N ILE A 47 -6.24 -12.66 -3.84
CA ILE A 47 -4.89 -12.12 -3.79
C ILE A 47 -4.10 -12.81 -4.89
N GLN A 48 -3.34 -12.04 -5.66
CA GLN A 48 -2.45 -12.54 -6.71
C GLN A 48 -1.06 -11.97 -6.49
N ILE A 49 -0.08 -12.87 -6.49
CA ILE A 49 1.32 -12.52 -6.24
C ILE A 49 2.12 -12.96 -7.46
N TYR A 50 2.84 -12.02 -8.05
CA TYR A 50 3.64 -12.23 -9.25
C TYR A 50 5.11 -11.98 -8.94
N PRO A 51 5.93 -13.03 -8.79
CA PRO A 51 7.35 -12.85 -8.56
C PRO A 51 8.03 -12.28 -9.82
N LEU A 52 8.81 -11.22 -9.65
CA LEU A 52 9.60 -10.56 -10.68
C LEU A 52 11.06 -10.96 -10.49
N LEU A 53 11.40 -12.21 -10.84
CA LEU A 53 12.71 -12.80 -10.53
C LEU A 53 13.89 -11.99 -11.09
N GLN A 54 13.76 -11.48 -12.31
CA GLN A 54 14.81 -10.70 -12.97
C GLN A 54 14.90 -9.26 -12.44
N GLU A 55 13.78 -8.70 -11.98
CA GLU A 55 13.71 -7.34 -11.42
C GLU A 55 13.95 -7.33 -9.90
N LYS A 56 14.10 -8.52 -9.28
CA LYS A 56 14.30 -8.72 -7.84
C LYS A 56 13.19 -8.08 -6.99
N GLY A 57 11.95 -8.38 -7.33
CA GLY A 57 10.77 -7.90 -6.61
C GLY A 57 9.55 -8.77 -6.85
N PHE A 58 8.37 -8.24 -6.55
CA PHE A 58 7.10 -8.87 -6.84
C PHE A 58 6.02 -7.81 -7.07
N ILE A 59 4.96 -8.18 -7.79
CA ILE A 59 3.70 -7.44 -7.81
C ILE A 59 2.74 -8.17 -6.88
N TYR A 60 2.12 -7.42 -5.98
CA TYR A 60 1.08 -7.92 -5.09
C TYR A 60 -0.22 -7.19 -5.43
N PHE A 61 -1.25 -7.96 -5.75
CA PHE A 61 -2.56 -7.44 -6.12
C PHE A 61 -3.63 -8.09 -5.25
N ASP A 62 -4.52 -7.28 -4.69
CA ASP A 62 -5.74 -7.74 -4.04
C ASP A 62 -6.97 -6.97 -4.54
N ASN A 63 -8.15 -7.51 -4.25
CA ASN A 63 -9.43 -6.90 -4.62
C ASN A 63 -10.24 -6.41 -3.41
N GLY A 64 -9.57 -6.10 -2.31
CA GLY A 64 -10.18 -5.60 -1.07
C GLY A 64 -10.61 -4.14 -1.17
N ILE A 65 -11.00 -3.59 -0.02
CA ILE A 65 -11.27 -2.17 0.19
C ILE A 65 -9.97 -1.40 -0.04
N SER A 66 -10.08 -0.36 -0.85
CA SER A 66 -8.92 0.38 -1.38
C SER A 66 -8.43 1.44 -0.40
N LEU A 67 -7.29 2.04 -0.70
CA LEU A 67 -6.73 3.13 0.10
C LEU A 67 -7.42 4.45 -0.25
N SER A 68 -8.47 4.80 0.48
CA SER A 68 -9.15 6.11 0.34
C SER A 68 -8.26 7.25 0.84
N GLU A 69 -8.31 8.37 0.12
CA GLU A 69 -7.68 9.65 0.52
C GLU A 69 -8.67 10.64 1.13
N THR A 70 -9.96 10.32 1.15
CA THR A 70 -11.02 11.25 1.57
C THR A 70 -11.79 10.74 2.79
N GLU A 71 -11.92 9.41 2.93
CA GLU A 71 -12.62 8.80 4.05
C GLU A 71 -11.68 8.68 5.25
N GLU A 72 -11.92 9.49 6.27
CA GLU A 72 -11.17 9.44 7.52
C GLU A 72 -11.79 8.43 8.50
N ILE A 73 -10.91 7.62 9.11
CA ILE A 73 -11.26 6.72 10.20
C ILE A 73 -10.26 7.00 11.32
N ASN A 74 -10.77 7.37 12.50
CA ASN A 74 -9.93 7.79 13.64
C ASN A 74 -9.00 8.98 13.30
N GLY A 75 -9.48 9.94 12.50
CA GLY A 75 -8.74 11.17 12.17
C GLY A 75 -7.58 11.00 11.19
N ILE A 76 -7.54 9.88 10.46
CA ILE A 76 -6.58 9.63 9.38
C ILE A 76 -7.23 8.83 8.27
N THR A 77 -6.84 9.07 7.02
CA THR A 77 -7.32 8.29 5.88
C THR A 77 -6.49 7.01 5.71
N PRO A 78 -7.06 5.91 5.17
CA PRO A 78 -6.31 4.69 4.90
C PRO A 78 -5.04 4.92 4.08
N TYR A 79 -5.09 5.84 3.10
CA TYR A 79 -3.94 6.21 2.29
C TYR A 79 -2.83 6.85 3.12
N VAL A 80 -3.14 7.86 3.93
CA VAL A 80 -2.14 8.51 4.79
C VAL A 80 -1.61 7.53 5.85
N ALA A 81 -2.45 6.65 6.39
CA ALA A 81 -2.05 5.62 7.34
C ALA A 81 -1.05 4.62 6.74
N PHE A 82 -1.21 4.26 5.45
CA PHE A 82 -0.28 3.36 4.76
C PHE A 82 1.16 3.90 4.80
N PHE A 83 1.34 5.22 4.61
CA PHE A 83 2.63 5.91 4.65
C PHE A 83 3.02 6.43 6.05
N SER A 84 2.14 6.40 7.05
CA SER A 84 2.44 6.92 8.40
C SER A 84 2.95 5.83 9.35
N ILE A 85 3.80 6.22 10.30
CA ILE A 85 4.21 5.34 11.42
C ILE A 85 3.34 5.63 12.63
N GLY A 86 2.85 4.57 13.29
CA GLY A 86 2.12 4.71 14.56
C GLY A 86 0.72 5.30 14.45
N LYS A 87 0.26 5.63 13.23
CA LYS A 87 -1.12 6.01 12.94
C LYS A 87 -1.82 4.86 12.21
N SER A 88 -3.04 4.53 12.64
CA SER A 88 -3.80 3.39 12.13
C SER A 88 -5.27 3.75 12.07
N THR A 89 -5.96 3.30 11.02
CA THR A 89 -7.42 3.36 10.92
C THR A 89 -8.10 2.21 11.68
N LYS A 90 -7.34 1.23 12.19
CA LYS A 90 -7.87 -0.01 12.76
C LYS A 90 -8.15 0.10 14.24
N ILE A 91 -9.26 -0.48 14.68
CA ILE A 91 -9.64 -0.63 16.09
C ILE A 91 -8.97 -1.89 16.65
N GLN A 92 -8.41 -1.79 17.86
CA GLN A 92 -7.77 -2.92 18.52
C GLN A 92 -8.79 -4.04 18.80
N GLY A 93 -8.49 -5.26 18.35
CA GLY A 93 -9.34 -6.44 18.53
C GLY A 93 -10.22 -6.78 17.32
N GLU A 94 -10.38 -5.86 16.36
CA GLU A 94 -11.20 -6.07 15.15
C GLU A 94 -10.37 -6.37 13.89
N SER A 95 -9.06 -6.16 13.94
CA SER A 95 -8.17 -6.33 12.79
C SER A 95 -6.84 -6.95 13.20
N ILE A 96 -6.26 -7.75 12.30
CA ILE A 96 -4.98 -8.42 12.54
C ILE A 96 -3.85 -7.38 12.60
N GLY A 97 -3.84 -6.40 11.68
CA GLY A 97 -2.75 -5.44 11.51
C GLY A 97 -2.88 -4.14 12.31
N TYR A 98 -3.44 -4.14 13.52
CA TYR A 98 -3.84 -2.91 14.23
C TYR A 98 -2.70 -1.89 14.46
N LYS A 99 -1.44 -2.35 14.56
CA LYS A 99 -0.26 -1.50 14.78
C LYS A 99 0.19 -0.70 13.55
N CYS A 100 -0.34 -1.02 12.36
CA CYS A 100 0.01 -0.38 11.09
C CYS A 100 1.52 -0.38 10.75
N GLN A 101 2.30 -1.33 11.28
CA GLN A 101 3.75 -1.43 11.04
C GLN A 101 4.10 -2.38 9.89
N GLY A 102 3.24 -3.35 9.56
CA GLY A 102 3.56 -4.41 8.60
C GLY A 102 3.84 -3.94 7.18
N SER A 103 3.07 -2.97 6.68
CA SER A 103 3.27 -2.42 5.33
C SER A 103 4.60 -1.67 5.19
N LYS A 104 5.24 -1.28 6.29
CA LYS A 104 6.51 -0.54 6.28
C LYS A 104 7.68 -1.44 5.94
N LEU A 105 7.51 -2.76 6.06
CA LEU A 105 8.48 -3.74 5.53
C LEU A 105 8.67 -3.56 4.02
N CYS A 106 7.64 -3.13 3.28
CA CYS A 106 7.75 -2.82 1.85
C CYS A 106 8.67 -1.62 1.57
N PHE A 107 8.99 -0.78 2.56
CA PHE A 107 9.90 0.35 2.39
C PHE A 107 11.37 -0.08 2.39
N ALA A 108 11.68 -1.34 2.72
CA ALA A 108 12.98 -1.96 2.49
C ALA A 108 13.27 -2.29 1.00
N SER A 109 12.63 -1.58 0.06
CA SER A 109 12.76 -1.78 -1.38
C SER A 109 13.56 -0.65 -2.04
N LYS A 110 14.05 -0.89 -3.25
CA LYS A 110 14.63 0.17 -4.09
C LYS A 110 13.58 1.12 -4.66
N LYS A 111 12.35 0.63 -4.81
CA LYS A 111 11.20 1.37 -5.29
C LYS A 111 9.94 0.68 -4.79
N ILE A 112 8.96 1.47 -4.36
CA ILE A 112 7.60 1.02 -4.12
C ILE A 112 6.67 1.81 -5.04
N THR A 113 5.72 1.12 -5.66
CA THR A 113 4.61 1.74 -6.38
C THR A 113 3.31 1.22 -5.81
N VAL A 114 2.46 2.14 -5.38
CA VAL A 114 1.10 1.83 -4.93
C VAL A 114 0.15 2.24 -6.04
N ILE A 115 -0.76 1.35 -6.44
CA ILE A 115 -1.83 1.61 -7.40
C ILE A 115 -3.13 1.15 -6.74
N THR A 116 -4.11 2.04 -6.61
CA THR A 116 -5.33 1.79 -5.85
C THR A 116 -6.54 2.45 -6.52
N LYS A 117 -7.73 1.88 -6.34
CA LYS A 117 -8.97 2.46 -6.85
C LYS A 117 -10.14 2.23 -5.91
N CYS A 118 -10.62 3.31 -5.32
CA CYS A 118 -11.87 3.32 -4.59
C CYS A 118 -13.03 3.15 -5.57
N SER A 119 -14.03 2.35 -5.19
CA SER A 119 -15.16 1.98 -6.05
C SER A 119 -16.05 3.17 -6.48
N ASP A 120 -16.00 4.24 -5.69
CA ASP A 120 -16.71 5.50 -5.88
C ASP A 120 -15.90 6.53 -6.67
N GLU A 121 -14.64 6.22 -7.01
CA GLU A 121 -13.80 7.07 -7.85
C GLU A 121 -13.77 6.55 -9.30
N PRO A 122 -13.87 7.42 -10.31
CA PRO A 122 -13.76 7.01 -11.71
C PRO A 122 -12.30 6.73 -12.15
N TRP A 123 -11.32 7.30 -11.45
CA TRP A 123 -9.88 7.16 -11.75
C TRP A 123 -9.22 6.07 -10.88
N TRP A 124 -8.00 5.67 -11.26
CA TRP A 124 -7.04 5.03 -10.37
C TRP A 124 -6.12 6.08 -9.77
N ARG A 125 -5.67 5.82 -8.55
CA ARG A 125 -4.64 6.61 -7.88
C ARG A 125 -3.34 5.83 -7.86
N TYR A 126 -2.23 6.53 -8.00
CA TYR A 126 -0.93 5.91 -7.84
C TYR A 126 0.14 6.86 -7.28
N ILE A 127 1.16 6.27 -6.67
CA ILE A 127 2.40 6.96 -6.33
C ILE A 127 3.56 5.98 -6.46
N SER A 128 4.67 6.46 -7.01
CA SER A 128 5.92 5.72 -7.10
C SER A 128 6.99 6.45 -6.29
N ILE A 129 7.62 5.74 -5.37
CA ILE A 129 8.64 6.30 -4.47
C ILE A 129 9.91 5.47 -4.63
N ASP A 130 10.98 6.10 -5.08
CA ASP A 130 12.30 5.49 -5.10
C ASP A 130 12.91 5.54 -3.70
N ASN A 131 13.64 4.48 -3.33
CA ASN A 131 14.28 4.31 -2.02
C ASN A 131 13.43 4.80 -0.83
N PRO A 132 12.21 4.28 -0.64
CA PRO A 132 11.26 4.77 0.36
C PRO A 132 11.83 4.83 1.78
N GLN A 133 12.69 3.88 2.19
CA GLN A 133 13.39 3.90 3.48
C GLN A 133 14.16 5.20 3.73
N LYS A 134 14.72 5.82 2.69
CA LYS A 134 15.54 7.04 2.79
C LYS A 134 14.72 8.31 2.57
N ASN A 135 13.70 8.22 1.71
CA ASN A 135 13.02 9.40 1.20
C ASN A 135 11.77 9.75 2.01
N ILE A 136 11.03 8.76 2.53
CA ILE A 136 9.82 9.02 3.32
C ILE A 136 10.20 9.55 4.70
N ASN A 137 9.72 10.74 5.04
CA ASN A 137 9.90 11.44 6.32
C ASN A 137 8.65 12.30 6.60
N GLU A 138 8.61 13.05 7.71
CA GLU A 138 7.40 13.82 8.10
C GLU A 138 6.98 14.89 7.06
N SER A 139 7.92 15.35 6.23
CA SER A 139 7.69 16.36 5.18
C SER A 139 7.55 15.78 3.77
N PHE A 140 7.68 14.45 3.61
CA PHE A 140 7.63 13.83 2.30
C PHE A 140 6.22 13.98 1.69
N ASN A 141 6.17 14.49 0.46
CA ASN A 141 4.92 14.66 -0.25
C ASN A 141 4.40 13.31 -0.76
N ILE A 142 3.30 12.84 -0.17
CA ILE A 142 2.63 11.60 -0.54
C ILE A 142 1.43 11.80 -1.48
N TYR A 143 1.17 12.99 -2.03
CA TYR A 143 0.05 13.21 -2.95
C TYR A 143 0.07 12.20 -4.11
N SER A 144 -1.04 11.49 -4.31
CA SER A 144 -1.18 10.57 -5.43
C SER A 144 -1.40 11.31 -6.75
N GLN A 145 -1.00 10.66 -7.82
CA GLN A 145 -1.37 11.00 -9.19
C GLN A 145 -2.61 10.20 -9.61
N PHE A 146 -3.28 10.64 -10.67
CA PHE A 146 -4.50 10.03 -11.18
C PHE A 146 -4.32 9.57 -12.62
N ASP A 147 -4.90 8.41 -12.95
CA ASP A 147 -4.87 7.83 -14.29
C ASP A 147 -6.05 6.88 -14.47
N ASP A 148 -6.59 6.72 -15.68
CA ASP A 148 -7.67 5.79 -15.99
C ASP A 148 -7.17 4.46 -16.60
N GLN A 149 -5.86 4.34 -16.83
CA GLN A 149 -5.14 3.24 -17.49
C GLN A 149 -4.01 2.68 -16.61
N PRO A 150 -4.33 2.06 -15.45
CA PRO A 150 -3.33 1.52 -14.52
C PRO A 150 -2.40 0.47 -15.12
N TRP A 151 -2.80 -0.20 -16.20
CA TRP A 151 -1.96 -1.15 -16.92
C TRP A 151 -0.81 -0.44 -17.67
N ASN A 152 -0.99 0.80 -18.09
CA ASN A 152 0.07 1.62 -18.68
C ASN A 152 1.06 2.05 -17.61
N ILE A 153 0.58 2.55 -16.46
CA ILE A 153 1.43 2.84 -15.28
C ILE A 153 2.29 1.61 -14.96
N LEU A 154 1.67 0.43 -14.87
CA LEU A 154 2.39 -0.80 -14.55
C LEU A 154 3.43 -1.15 -15.61
N THR A 155 3.14 -0.95 -16.90
CA THR A 155 4.08 -1.22 -18.00
C THR A 155 5.26 -0.25 -17.99
N GLU A 156 5.00 1.03 -17.70
CA GLU A 156 6.00 2.10 -17.63
C GLU A 156 7.01 1.92 -16.49
N LEU A 157 6.63 1.20 -15.41
CA LEU A 157 7.57 0.82 -14.36
C LEU A 157 8.68 -0.11 -14.85
N PHE A 158 8.48 -0.81 -15.98
CA PHE A 158 9.42 -1.79 -16.51
C PHE A 158 9.74 -1.55 -18.00
N PRO A 159 10.38 -0.42 -18.34
CA PRO A 159 10.65 -0.06 -19.75
C PRO A 159 11.54 -1.09 -20.46
N THR A 160 12.37 -1.81 -19.71
CA THR A 160 13.29 -2.85 -20.21
C THR A 160 12.97 -4.24 -19.62
N ALA A 161 11.69 -4.51 -19.37
CA ALA A 161 11.20 -5.78 -18.82
C ALA A 161 11.79 -7.01 -19.55
N LYS A 162 12.25 -8.00 -18.79
CA LYS A 162 12.64 -9.32 -19.34
C LYS A 162 11.41 -10.16 -19.71
N SER A 163 11.61 -11.23 -20.50
CA SER A 163 10.53 -12.06 -21.06
C SER A 163 9.48 -12.51 -20.03
N GLN A 164 9.92 -12.99 -18.86
CA GLN A 164 9.00 -13.40 -17.79
C GLN A 164 8.16 -12.23 -17.28
N THR A 165 8.78 -11.09 -16.97
CA THR A 165 8.08 -9.86 -16.58
C THR A 165 7.11 -9.40 -17.67
N LYS A 166 7.51 -9.44 -18.95
CA LYS A 166 6.61 -9.10 -20.08
C LYS A 166 5.36 -9.99 -20.10
N ASN A 167 5.48 -11.28 -19.81
CA ASN A 167 4.33 -12.18 -19.76
C ASN A 167 3.39 -11.85 -18.60
N ILE A 168 3.94 -11.46 -17.44
CA ILE A 168 3.16 -10.97 -16.30
C ILE A 168 2.42 -9.69 -16.68
N LEU A 169 3.11 -8.71 -17.29
CA LEU A 169 2.51 -7.45 -17.73
C LEU A 169 1.39 -7.66 -18.77
N LYS A 170 1.58 -8.58 -19.72
CA LYS A 170 0.53 -8.97 -20.68
C LYS A 170 -0.71 -9.57 -20.00
N LYS A 171 -0.53 -10.28 -18.89
CA LYS A 171 -1.64 -10.82 -18.09
C LYS A 171 -2.32 -9.72 -17.27
N LEU A 172 -1.56 -8.75 -16.79
CA LEU A 172 -2.05 -7.58 -16.03
C LEU A 172 -2.43 -6.44 -16.98
N ASN A 173 -3.25 -6.77 -17.99
CA ASN A 173 -3.71 -5.84 -19.02
C ASN A 173 -5.03 -5.14 -18.61
N GLN A 174 -5.59 -4.35 -19.52
CA GLN A 174 -6.86 -3.65 -19.31
C GLN A 174 -8.00 -4.57 -18.81
N ASP A 175 -8.17 -5.76 -19.42
CA ASP A 175 -9.22 -6.70 -19.04
C ASP A 175 -9.08 -7.15 -17.58
N PHE A 176 -7.84 -7.44 -17.16
CA PHE A 176 -7.55 -7.81 -15.77
C PHE A 176 -8.05 -6.74 -14.80
N PHE A 177 -7.72 -5.48 -15.04
CA PHE A 177 -8.12 -4.37 -14.18
C PHE A 177 -9.65 -4.16 -14.23
N TYR A 178 -10.27 -4.23 -15.40
CA TYR A 178 -11.73 -4.10 -15.52
C TYR A 178 -12.49 -5.19 -14.76
N TYR A 179 -12.12 -6.47 -14.92
CA TYR A 179 -12.77 -7.58 -14.24
C TYR A 179 -12.53 -7.58 -12.73
N SER A 180 -11.36 -7.12 -12.27
CA SER A 180 -11.06 -7.02 -10.85
C SER A 180 -11.98 -6.02 -10.13
N ILE A 181 -12.30 -4.88 -10.77
CA ILE A 181 -13.26 -3.89 -10.27
C ILE A 181 -14.69 -4.45 -10.30
N LYS A 182 -15.13 -5.00 -11.43
CA LYS A 182 -16.51 -5.51 -11.57
C LYS A 182 -16.85 -6.60 -10.56
N ARG A 183 -15.89 -7.46 -10.23
CA ARG A 183 -16.04 -8.48 -9.17
C ARG A 183 -16.23 -7.86 -7.77
N LYS A 184 -15.69 -6.66 -7.53
CA LYS A 184 -15.84 -5.93 -6.27
C LYS A 184 -17.25 -5.31 -6.15
N GLU A 185 -17.78 -4.75 -7.24
CA GLU A 185 -19.13 -4.15 -7.28
C GLU A 185 -20.24 -5.18 -7.08
N LEU A 186 -20.17 -6.32 -7.78
CA LEU A 186 -21.14 -7.43 -7.63
C LEU A 186 -21.26 -7.91 -6.18
N LYS A 187 -20.16 -7.85 -5.41
CA LYS A 187 -20.14 -8.24 -3.99
C LYS A 187 -20.77 -7.21 -3.06
N ARG A 188 -20.62 -5.91 -3.34
CA ARG A 188 -21.32 -4.87 -2.55
C ARG A 188 -22.84 -5.06 -2.64
N HIS A 189 -23.36 -5.40 -3.82
CA HIS A 189 -24.79 -5.66 -4.00
C HIS A 189 -25.28 -6.96 -3.35
N SER A 190 -24.45 -8.02 -3.28
CA SER A 190 -24.83 -9.24 -2.56
C SER A 190 -24.83 -9.07 -1.04
N SER A 191 -23.87 -8.32 -0.49
CA SER A 191 -23.78 -8.11 0.97
C SER A 191 -24.86 -7.18 1.54
N GLN A 192 -25.48 -6.33 0.71
CA GLN A 192 -26.64 -5.52 1.12
C GLN A 192 -27.95 -6.33 1.18
N ARG A 193 -28.02 -7.52 0.55
CA ARG A 193 -29.22 -8.37 0.54
C ARG A 193 -29.33 -9.35 1.71
N THR A 194 -28.29 -9.48 2.54
CA THR A 194 -28.24 -10.46 3.65
C THR A 194 -28.44 -9.81 5.03
N ARG A 195 -28.98 -8.59 5.09
CA ARG A 195 -29.49 -8.00 6.34
C ARG A 195 -31.02 -8.07 6.33
N ILE A 196 -31.55 -9.22 6.71
CA ILE A 196 -32.94 -9.41 7.18
C ILE A 196 -32.83 -10.13 8.52
#